data_AF-A0A851TQ40-F1
#
_entry.id   AF-A0A851TQ40-F1
#
_cell.length_a   1.000
_cell.length_b   1.000
_cell.length_c   1.000
_cell.angle_alpha   90.00
_cell.angle_beta   90.00
_cell.angle_gamma   90.00
#
_symmetry.space_group_name_H-M   'P 1'
#
loop_
_entity.id
_entity.type
_entity.pdbx_description
1 polymer ?
#
loop_
_entity_poly.entity_id
_entity_poly.type
_entity_poly.pdbx_seq_one_letter_code
_entity_poly.pdbx_strand_id
1 'polypeptide(L)'
;VSSPAGDIPPKNVTVVAGTDLVLTCRLGSNLARALWTFEGRAVAAEQALVLHDGRLRALVVPAAGAQHSGTYRCFSEERGARVSGDVYHVRVL
;
A
#
# COMPACT_ATOMS: atom_id res chain seq x y z
N VAL A 1 -19.47 -11.47 -16.87
CA VAL A 1 -19.65 -10.89 -15.52
C VAL A 1 -18.44 -10.00 -15.24
N SER A 2 -18.60 -8.69 -15.41
CA SER A 2 -17.52 -7.70 -15.38
C SER A 2 -17.30 -7.21 -13.95
N SER A 3 -16.05 -7.32 -13.48
CA SER A 3 -15.58 -7.05 -12.11
C SER A 3 -16.06 -5.72 -11.50
N PRO A 4 -16.40 -5.68 -10.19
CA PRO A 4 -16.63 -4.44 -9.45
C PRO A 4 -15.31 -3.97 -8.83
N ALA A 5 -14.33 -3.64 -9.66
CA ALA A 5 -13.18 -2.86 -9.24
C ALA A 5 -13.30 -1.54 -9.99
N GLY A 6 -14.00 -0.58 -9.38
CA GLY A 6 -13.99 0.80 -9.87
C GLY A 6 -12.55 1.23 -10.10
N ASP A 7 -12.31 1.90 -11.23
CA ASP A 7 -11.05 2.47 -11.65
C ASP A 7 -10.50 3.39 -10.54
N ILE A 8 -9.74 2.85 -9.59
CA ILE A 8 -8.99 3.66 -8.62
C ILE A 8 -7.71 4.06 -9.37
N PRO A 9 -7.56 5.34 -9.75
CA PRO A 9 -6.38 5.77 -10.50
C PRO A 9 -5.14 5.58 -9.63
N PRO A 10 -4.02 5.11 -10.22
CA PRO A 10 -2.79 4.95 -9.47
C PRO A 10 -2.23 6.31 -9.05
N LYS A 11 -1.58 6.34 -7.88
CA LYS A 11 -0.96 7.52 -7.30
C LYS A 11 0.53 7.52 -7.63
N ASN A 12 1.04 8.61 -8.20
CA ASN A 12 2.47 8.77 -8.44
C ASN A 12 3.13 9.35 -7.18
N VAL A 13 4.20 8.72 -6.72
CA VAL A 13 4.96 9.14 -5.53
C VAL A 13 6.44 9.23 -5.90
N THR A 14 7.03 10.38 -5.65
CA THR A 14 8.48 10.60 -5.75
C THR A 14 9.06 10.81 -4.36
N VAL A 15 10.16 10.12 -4.06
CA VAL A 15 10.83 10.17 -2.75
C VAL A 15 12.33 10.26 -2.99
N VAL A 16 13.05 10.99 -2.13
CA VAL A 16 14.51 11.13 -2.23
C VAL A 16 15.17 9.91 -1.58
N ALA A 17 16.23 9.38 -2.20
CA ALA A 17 16.99 8.28 -1.63
C ALA A 17 17.45 8.57 -0.19
N GLY A 18 17.36 7.56 0.68
CA GLY A 18 17.69 7.66 2.10
C GLY A 18 16.58 8.23 2.98
N THR A 19 15.44 8.64 2.42
CA THR A 19 14.26 9.05 3.21
C THR A 19 13.22 7.94 3.31
N ASP A 20 12.34 8.03 4.30
CA ASP A 20 11.30 7.02 4.51
C ASP A 20 10.18 7.16 3.48
N LEU A 21 9.89 6.08 2.75
CA LEU A 21 8.72 6.00 1.88
C LEU A 21 7.51 5.58 2.72
N VAL A 22 6.47 6.41 2.74
CA VAL A 22 5.23 6.15 3.48
C VAL A 22 4.05 6.06 2.51
N LEU A 23 3.43 4.87 2.41
CA LEU A 23 2.27 4.63 1.57
C LEU A 23 1.06 4.30 2.44
N THR A 24 -0.02 5.06 2.31
CA THR A 24 -1.24 4.85 3.10
C THR A 24 -2.23 3.92 2.41
N CYS A 25 -3.05 3.20 3.16
CA CYS A 25 -4.15 2.40 2.64
C CYS A 25 -5.37 2.61 3.51
N ARG A 26 -6.49 2.99 2.89
CA ARG A 26 -7.78 3.08 3.58
C ARG A 26 -8.50 1.73 3.50
N LEU A 27 -8.80 1.18 4.66
CA LEU A 27 -9.51 -0.07 4.84
C LEU A 27 -11.02 0.14 4.83
N GLY A 28 -11.77 -0.88 4.39
CA GLY A 28 -13.23 -0.87 4.43
C GLY A 28 -13.79 -0.89 5.86
N SER A 29 -13.02 -1.43 6.81
CA SER A 29 -13.40 -1.65 8.20
C SER A 29 -12.17 -1.52 9.12
N ASN A 30 -12.38 -1.19 10.39
CA ASN A 30 -11.32 -1.16 11.39
C ASN A 30 -10.87 -2.58 11.83
N LEU A 31 -11.68 -3.60 11.52
CA LEU A 31 -11.35 -5.01 11.73
C LEU A 31 -10.56 -5.62 10.56
N ALA A 32 -10.51 -4.92 9.42
CA ALA A 32 -9.74 -5.38 8.27
C ALA A 32 -8.24 -5.22 8.53
N ARG A 33 -7.44 -6.04 7.85
CA ARG A 33 -5.99 -5.91 7.78
C ARG A 33 -5.57 -5.34 6.44
N ALA A 34 -4.50 -4.56 6.43
CA ALA A 34 -3.84 -4.14 5.20
C ALA A 34 -2.86 -5.23 4.75
N LEU A 35 -2.98 -5.66 3.49
CA LEU A 35 -1.99 -6.47 2.80
C LEU A 35 -1.34 -5.63 1.71
N TRP A 36 -0.04 -5.82 1.51
CA TRP A 36 0.73 -5.05 0.54
C TRP A 36 1.42 -5.97 -0.46
N THR A 37 1.50 -5.51 -1.70
CA THR A 37 2.34 -6.12 -2.73
C THR A 37 3.26 -5.09 -3.35
N PHE A 38 4.49 -5.49 -3.65
CA PHE A 38 5.46 -4.75 -4.44
C PHE A 38 5.78 -5.58 -5.69
N GLU A 39 5.58 -5.01 -6.88
CA GLU A 39 5.76 -5.72 -8.16
C GLU A 39 5.00 -7.06 -8.20
N GLY A 40 3.77 -7.05 -7.68
CA GLY A 40 2.88 -8.21 -7.60
C GLY A 40 3.25 -9.25 -6.54
N ARG A 41 4.39 -9.10 -5.82
CA ARG A 41 4.82 -10.02 -4.76
C ARG A 41 4.37 -9.51 -3.41
N ALA A 42 3.87 -10.41 -2.57
CA ALA A 42 3.52 -10.05 -1.20
C ALA A 42 4.75 -9.53 -0.46
N VAL A 43 4.62 -8.38 0.19
CA VAL A 43 5.67 -7.83 1.03
C VAL A 43 5.34 -8.24 2.46
N ALA A 44 6.32 -8.83 3.16
CA ALA A 44 6.22 -8.94 4.60
C ALA A 44 6.07 -7.52 5.13
N ALA A 45 4.96 -7.25 5.81
CA ALA A 45 4.67 -5.95 6.37
C ALA A 45 5.57 -5.71 7.60
N GLU A 46 6.87 -5.55 7.37
CA GLU A 46 7.86 -5.36 8.43
C GLU A 46 7.57 -4.07 9.23
N GLN A 47 6.90 -3.07 8.62
CA GLN A 47 6.46 -1.85 9.31
C GLN A 47 5.07 -1.36 8.84
N ALA A 48 4.03 -2.19 8.90
CA ALA A 48 2.67 -1.67 8.74
C ALA A 48 2.20 -0.95 10.02
N LEU A 49 2.14 0.39 10.00
CA LEU A 49 1.71 1.20 11.14
C LEU A 49 0.21 1.51 11.06
N VAL A 50 -0.46 1.46 12.22
CA VAL A 50 -1.81 2.00 12.43
C VAL A 50 -1.70 3.51 12.61
N LEU A 51 -2.34 4.28 11.72
CA LEU A 51 -2.41 5.74 11.86
C LEU A 51 -3.60 6.14 12.75
N HIS A 52 -3.75 7.44 13.03
CA HIS A 52 -4.80 7.97 13.93
C HIS A 52 -6.23 7.47 13.61
N ASP A 53 -6.53 7.22 12.34
CA ASP A 53 -7.78 6.58 11.90
C ASP A 53 -7.59 5.05 11.96
N GLY A 54 -8.42 4.36 12.75
CA GLY A 54 -8.39 2.90 12.88
C GLY A 54 -8.62 2.14 11.57
N ARG A 55 -9.07 2.81 10.50
CA ARG A 55 -9.21 2.30 9.13
C ARG A 55 -8.05 2.71 8.22
N LEU A 56 -7.09 3.49 8.69
CA LEU A 56 -5.93 3.91 7.93
C LEU A 56 -4.71 3.12 8.39
N ARG A 57 -4.03 2.49 7.43
CA ARG A 57 -2.75 1.80 7.65
C ARG A 57 -1.69 2.40 6.76
N ALA A 58 -0.45 2.43 7.20
CA ALA A 58 0.67 2.85 6.37
C ALA A 58 1.67 1.71 6.22
N LEU A 59 2.18 1.50 5.00
CA LEU A 59 3.43 0.80 4.77
C LEU A 59 4.55 1.82 4.84
N VAL A 60 5.52 1.58 5.71
CA VAL A 60 6.75 2.35 5.79
C VAL A 60 7.87 1.51 5.19
N VAL A 61 8.67 2.09 4.29
CA VAL A 61 9.93 1.52 3.80
C VAL A 61 11.05 2.48 4.23
N PRO A 62 11.79 2.16 5.29
CA PRO A 62 12.84 3.03 5.81
C PRO A 62 13.98 3.20 4.81
N ALA A 63 14.62 4.39 4.83
CA ALA A 63 15.81 4.70 4.03
C ALA A 63 15.70 4.20 2.58
N ALA A 64 14.65 4.63 1.88
CA ALA A 64 14.30 4.10 0.58
C ALA A 64 15.44 4.31 -0.44
N GLY A 65 15.75 3.28 -1.24
CA GLY A 65 16.73 3.36 -2.33
C GLY A 65 16.11 3.03 -3.68
N ALA A 66 16.89 3.17 -4.76
CA ALA A 66 16.42 2.94 -6.13
C ALA A 66 15.70 1.59 -6.33
N GLN A 67 16.11 0.55 -5.62
CA GLN A 67 15.50 -0.79 -5.64
C GLN A 67 14.07 -0.85 -5.08
N HIS A 68 13.64 0.18 -4.35
CA HIS A 68 12.27 0.33 -3.86
C HIS A 68 11.38 1.13 -4.83
N SER A 69 11.90 1.52 -6.01
CA SER A 69 11.06 2.08 -7.07
C SER A 69 10.22 0.99 -7.72
N GLY A 70 8.96 1.27 -8.00
CA GLY A 70 8.07 0.32 -8.66
C GLY A 70 6.61 0.49 -8.25
N THR A 71 5.83 -0.56 -8.48
CA THR A 71 4.38 -0.56 -8.26
C THR A 71 4.04 -1.23 -6.93
N TYR A 72 3.46 -0.45 -6.03
CA TYR A 72 2.90 -0.94 -4.78
C TYR A 72 1.38 -0.98 -4.88
N ARG A 73 0.77 -1.99 -4.27
CA ARG A 73 -0.69 -2.08 -4.16
C ARG A 73 -1.09 -2.55 -2.79
N CYS A 74 -2.09 -1.89 -2.22
CA CYS A 74 -2.66 -2.29 -0.95
C CYS A 74 -3.98 -3.05 -1.16
N PHE A 75 -4.33 -3.87 -0.18
CA PHE A 75 -5.57 -4.62 -0.14
C PHE A 75 -6.11 -4.63 1.28
N SER A 76 -7.43 -4.53 1.39
CA SER A 76 -8.15 -4.71 2.64
C SER A 76 -8.61 -6.15 2.72
N GLU A 77 -8.24 -6.87 3.78
CA GLU A 77 -8.72 -8.23 4.04
C GLU A 77 -9.52 -8.29 5.34
N GLU A 78 -10.75 -8.79 5.28
CA GLU A 78 -11.61 -9.04 6.45
C GLU A 78 -12.31 -10.39 6.26
N ARG A 79 -12.21 -11.28 7.27
CA ARG A 79 -12.84 -12.63 7.24
C ARG A 79 -12.52 -13.45 5.97
N GLY A 80 -11.32 -13.28 5.43
CA GLY A 80 -10.86 -13.97 4.20
C GLY A 80 -11.34 -13.33 2.90
N ALA A 81 -12.19 -12.31 2.94
CA ALA A 81 -12.53 -11.51 1.77
C ALA A 81 -11.48 -10.43 1.54
N ARG A 82 -10.90 -10.38 0.33
CA ARG A 82 -9.88 -9.40 -0.06
C ARG A 82 -10.42 -8.41 -1.08
N VAL A 83 -10.32 -7.13 -0.77
CA VAL A 83 -10.73 -6.01 -1.63
C VAL A 83 -9.49 -5.21 -2.00
N SER A 84 -9.34 -4.88 -3.29
CA SER A 84 -8.25 -4.01 -3.74
C SER A 84 -8.42 -2.59 -3.21
N GLY A 85 -7.32 -2.01 -2.71
CA GLY A 85 -7.25 -0.60 -2.34
C GLY A 85 -6.42 0.20 -3.35
N ASP A 86 -5.66 1.17 -2.83
CA ASP A 86 -4.83 2.08 -3.59
C ASP A 86 -3.67 1.38 -4.33
N VAL A 87 -3.33 1.93 -5.51
CA VAL A 87 -2.14 1.58 -6.30
C VAL A 87 -1.19 2.77 -6.31
N TYR A 88 0.10 2.52 -6.18
CA TYR A 88 1.15 3.52 -6.15
C TYR A 88 2.22 3.19 -7.17
N HIS A 89 2.61 4.17 -7.99
CA HIS A 89 3.84 4.14 -8.77
C HIS A 89 4.89 4.99 -8.07
N VAL A 90 5.87 4.32 -7.47
CA VAL A 90 6.92 4.94 -6.68
C VAL A 90 8.17 5.11 -7.53
N ARG A 91 8.76 6.29 -7.47
CA ARG A 91 10.09 6.59 -8.01
C ARG A 91 10.96 7.15 -6.90
N VAL A 92 12.06 6.47 -6.60
CA VAL A 92 13.10 6.97 -5.70
C VAL A 92 14.14 7.73 -6.54
N LEU A 93 14.46 8.96 -6.14
CA LEU A 93 15.42 9.86 -6.79
C LEU A 93 16.82 9.74 -6.16
#